data_AF-A0A519EWD9-F1
#
_entry.id   AF-A0A519EWD9-F1
#
_cell.length_a   1.000
_cell.length_b   1.000
_cell.length_c   1.000
_cell.angle_alpha   90.00
_cell.angle_beta   90.00
_cell.angle_gamma   90.00
#
_symmetry.space_group_name_H-M   'P 1'
#
loop_
_entity.id
_entity.type
_entity.pdbx_description
1 polymer ?
#
loop_
_entity_poly.entity_id
_entity_poly.type
_entity_poly.pdbx_seq_one_letter_code
_entity_poly.pdbx_strand_id
1 'polypeptide(L)'
;APVPPSPPPVARAAPVQSASAATASTGSSDAELLAAFLRGLGSQHQPPEALTPGLMERIGQMLRASTEGTLQLLLTRQEFKREVRAEVTMIASQANNPLKFSPTVEVALAHLLGPGVRGFMPPEAAMKDAYNDLRSHQFGVMVGMRAALAHVIARFAPDELEKKIAAKSALDSLFAANRKAKLWDQFMALYGGIATEAEDDFHSLFGKAFLQAYEEQMERLKSGQ
;
A
#
# COMPACT_ATOMS: atom_id res chain seq x y z
N ALA A 1 -3.62 -71.69 30.64
CA ALA A 1 -3.69 -70.42 29.89
C ALA A 1 -4.06 -69.30 30.88
N PRO A 2 -3.48 -68.10 30.76
CA PRO A 2 -3.35 -67.15 31.86
C PRO A 2 -4.63 -66.34 32.10
N VAL A 3 -4.80 -65.94 33.37
CA VAL A 3 -5.87 -65.07 33.90
C VAL A 3 -5.64 -63.63 33.40
N PRO A 4 -6.68 -62.89 32.97
CA PRO A 4 -6.51 -61.50 32.51
C PRO A 4 -6.12 -60.57 33.68
N PRO A 5 -5.28 -59.55 33.44
CA PRO A 5 -4.87 -58.60 34.48
C PRO A 5 -6.03 -57.66 34.87
N SER A 6 -6.15 -57.40 36.17
CA SER A 6 -7.14 -56.48 36.75
C SER A 6 -6.86 -55.01 36.37
N PRO A 7 -7.90 -54.17 36.23
CA PRO A 7 -7.75 -52.76 35.89
C PRO A 7 -7.14 -51.96 37.05
N PRO A 8 -6.44 -50.85 36.76
CA PRO A 8 -5.85 -49.99 37.79
C PRO A 8 -6.93 -49.22 38.57
N PRO A 9 -6.66 -48.82 39.83
CA PRO A 9 -7.62 -48.11 40.66
C PRO A 9 -7.86 -46.69 40.15
N VAL A 10 -9.14 -46.33 40.00
CA VAL A 10 -9.58 -44.98 39.63
C VAL A 10 -9.32 -44.05 40.82
N ALA A 11 -8.42 -43.08 40.65
CA ALA A 11 -8.17 -42.04 41.64
C ALA A 11 -9.41 -41.14 41.79
N ARG A 12 -9.94 -41.09 43.01
CA ARG A 12 -11.08 -40.26 43.40
C ARG A 12 -10.66 -38.78 43.31
N ALA A 13 -11.24 -38.05 42.36
CA ALA A 13 -11.04 -36.60 42.24
C ALA A 13 -11.51 -35.89 43.52
N ALA A 14 -10.64 -35.09 44.12
CA ALA A 14 -10.97 -34.19 45.21
C ALA A 14 -11.94 -33.10 44.69
N PRO A 15 -12.90 -32.62 45.51
CA PRO A 15 -13.77 -31.53 45.13
C PRO A 15 -12.92 -30.27 44.97
N VAL A 16 -12.77 -29.81 43.73
CA VAL A 16 -12.25 -28.46 43.46
C VAL A 16 -13.26 -27.48 44.04
N GLN A 17 -12.84 -26.76 45.09
CA GLN A 17 -13.58 -25.62 45.59
C GLN A 17 -13.83 -24.67 44.41
N SER A 18 -15.09 -24.47 44.07
CA SER A 18 -15.52 -23.36 43.24
C SER A 18 -15.15 -22.06 43.96
N ALA A 19 -13.94 -21.58 43.69
CA ALA A 19 -13.59 -20.20 43.96
C ALA A 19 -14.48 -19.36 43.04
N SER A 20 -15.62 -18.94 43.59
CA SER A 20 -16.41 -17.84 43.07
C SER A 20 -15.52 -16.59 43.17
N ALA A 21 -14.62 -16.44 42.20
CA ALA A 21 -14.04 -15.16 41.91
C ALA A 21 -15.16 -14.33 41.30
N ALA A 22 -15.92 -13.67 42.16
CA ALA A 22 -16.62 -12.47 41.79
C ALA A 22 -15.56 -11.48 41.31
N THR A 23 -15.24 -11.52 40.02
CA THR A 23 -14.64 -10.40 39.30
C THR A 23 -15.65 -9.28 39.38
N ALA A 24 -15.58 -8.51 40.46
CA ALA A 24 -16.07 -7.15 40.47
C ALA A 24 -15.32 -6.45 39.34
N SER A 25 -15.97 -6.33 38.19
CA SER A 25 -15.59 -5.42 37.14
C SER A 25 -15.69 -4.01 37.73
N THR A 26 -14.62 -3.54 38.35
CA THR A 26 -14.43 -2.12 38.61
C THR A 26 -14.30 -1.46 37.25
N GLY A 27 -15.43 -1.04 36.67
CA GLY A 27 -15.42 -0.27 35.44
C GLY A 27 -14.53 0.95 35.62
N SER A 28 -13.64 1.21 34.67
CA SER A 28 -12.83 2.43 34.67
C SER A 28 -13.74 3.65 34.76
N SER A 29 -13.33 4.64 35.53
CA SER A 29 -14.10 5.90 35.58
C SER A 29 -14.01 6.65 34.25
N ASP A 30 -15.00 7.48 33.94
CA ASP A 30 -14.99 8.32 32.72
C ASP A 30 -13.74 9.20 32.63
N ALA A 31 -13.22 9.65 33.78
CA ALA A 31 -11.99 10.43 33.88
C ALA A 31 -10.74 9.61 33.49
N GLU A 32 -10.68 8.34 33.90
CA GLU A 32 -9.59 7.43 33.52
C GLU A 32 -9.63 7.11 32.02
N LEU A 33 -10.83 6.89 31.47
CA LEU A 33 -11.03 6.65 30.04
C LEU A 33 -10.64 7.88 29.21
N LEU A 34 -11.07 9.08 29.62
CA LEU A 34 -10.68 10.33 28.98
C LEU A 34 -9.17 10.53 29.04
N ALA A 35 -8.55 10.32 30.20
CA ALA A 35 -7.11 10.45 30.36
C ALA A 35 -6.35 9.45 29.45
N ALA A 36 -6.83 8.21 29.32
CA ALA A 36 -6.25 7.22 28.43
C ALA A 36 -6.38 7.63 26.95
N PHE A 37 -7.56 8.10 26.55
CA PHE A 37 -7.82 8.59 25.20
C PHE A 37 -6.91 9.78 24.85
N LEU A 38 -6.78 10.77 25.74
CA LEU A 38 -5.90 11.93 25.54
C LEU A 38 -4.41 11.54 25.47
N ARG A 39 -3.97 10.55 26.26
CA ARG A 39 -2.60 10.00 26.12
C ARG A 39 -2.38 9.38 24.74
N GLY A 40 -3.36 8.68 24.19
CA GLY A 40 -3.30 8.08 22.86
C GLY A 40 -3.30 9.12 21.73
N LEU A 41 -4.03 10.22 21.88
CA LEU A 41 -4.06 11.32 20.91
C LEU A 41 -2.78 12.17 20.90
N GLY A 42 -2.04 12.22 22.02
CA GLY A 42 -0.91 13.14 22.18
C GLY A 42 -1.34 14.59 22.41
N SER A 43 -0.44 15.54 22.23
CA SER A 43 -0.68 16.97 22.54
C SER A 43 -1.78 17.59 21.67
N GLN A 44 -2.79 18.17 22.33
CA GLN A 44 -3.91 18.87 21.70
C GLN A 44 -3.96 20.32 22.14
N HIS A 45 -4.35 21.23 21.23
CA HIS A 45 -4.54 22.64 21.57
C HIS A 45 -5.78 22.86 22.46
N GLN A 46 -6.84 22.08 22.24
CA GLN A 46 -8.10 22.11 22.99
C GLN A 46 -8.64 20.68 23.15
N PRO A 47 -8.20 19.92 24.17
CA PRO A 47 -8.72 18.58 24.41
C PRO A 47 -10.18 18.64 24.90
N PRO A 48 -11.02 17.63 24.59
CA PRO A 48 -12.35 17.52 25.18
C PRO A 48 -12.27 17.35 26.69
N GLU A 49 -13.22 17.98 27.41
CA GLU A 49 -13.31 17.88 28.88
C GLU A 49 -14.01 16.61 29.37
N ALA A 50 -14.79 15.95 28.51
CA ALA A 50 -15.52 14.73 28.82
C ALA A 50 -15.75 13.86 27.57
N LEU A 51 -15.83 12.54 27.77
CA LEU A 51 -16.29 11.60 26.75
C LEU A 51 -17.82 11.61 26.70
N THR A 52 -18.39 12.36 25.76
CA THR A 52 -19.84 12.37 25.53
C THR A 52 -20.25 11.30 24.51
N PRO A 53 -21.50 10.78 24.54
CA PRO A 53 -21.98 9.82 23.54
C PRO A 53 -21.77 10.31 22.10
N GLY A 54 -22.09 11.58 21.82
CA GLY A 54 -21.88 12.16 20.49
C GLY A 54 -20.40 12.27 20.09
N LEU A 55 -19.49 12.53 21.04
CA LEU A 55 -18.05 12.52 20.76
C LEU A 55 -17.57 11.10 20.45
N MET A 56 -17.98 10.12 21.26
CA MET A 56 -17.61 8.71 21.06
C MET A 56 -18.13 8.18 19.72
N GLU A 57 -19.36 8.53 19.33
CA GLU A 57 -19.90 8.17 18.02
C GLU A 57 -19.09 8.78 16.88
N ARG A 58 -18.74 10.07 16.97
CA ARG A 58 -17.90 10.74 15.96
C ARG A 58 -16.52 10.10 15.84
N ILE A 59 -15.88 9.77 16.97
CA ILE A 59 -14.59 9.06 16.98
C ILE A 59 -14.73 7.70 16.27
N GLY A 60 -15.79 6.95 16.56
CA GLY A 60 -16.07 5.67 15.91
C GLY A 60 -16.26 5.81 14.39
N GLN A 61 -17.02 6.81 13.95
CA GLN A 61 -17.22 7.12 12.52
C GLN A 61 -15.90 7.49 11.83
N MET A 62 -15.09 8.35 12.44
CA MET A 62 -13.76 8.73 11.93
C MET A 62 -12.82 7.53 11.84
N LEU A 63 -12.81 6.67 12.85
CA LEU A 63 -11.98 5.46 12.86
C LEU A 63 -12.41 4.48 11.78
N ARG A 64 -13.72 4.24 11.62
CA ARG A 64 -14.24 3.38 10.55
C ARG A 64 -13.85 3.91 9.18
N ALA A 65 -14.12 5.19 8.90
CA ALA A 65 -13.79 5.80 7.61
C ALA A 65 -12.28 5.76 7.31
N SER A 66 -11.44 6.04 8.31
CA SER A 66 -9.98 5.99 8.17
C SER A 66 -9.48 4.57 7.89
N THR A 67 -10.06 3.57 8.55
CA THR A 67 -9.70 2.15 8.36
C THR A 67 -10.15 1.67 6.98
N GLU A 68 -11.38 1.99 6.57
CA GLU A 68 -11.93 1.64 5.27
C GLU A 68 -11.11 2.26 4.12
N GLY A 69 -10.80 3.56 4.21
CA GLY A 69 -9.93 4.23 3.23
C GLY A 69 -8.53 3.62 3.17
N THR A 70 -7.99 3.19 4.32
CA THR A 70 -6.69 2.50 4.35
C THR A 70 -6.74 1.16 3.64
N LEU A 71 -7.80 0.36 3.84
CA LEU A 71 -7.99 -0.90 3.12
C LEU A 71 -8.11 -0.68 1.61
N GLN A 72 -8.91 0.30 1.18
CA GLN A 72 -9.07 0.64 -0.23
C GLN A 72 -7.73 1.00 -0.88
N LEU A 73 -6.92 1.84 -0.23
CA LEU A 73 -5.59 2.20 -0.72
C LEU A 73 -4.64 0.99 -0.81
N LEU A 74 -4.70 0.08 0.17
CA LEU A 74 -3.92 -1.17 0.15
C LEU A 74 -4.35 -2.06 -1.01
N LEU A 75 -5.65 -2.18 -1.29
CA LEU A 75 -6.19 -2.93 -2.42
C LEU A 75 -5.74 -2.34 -3.76
N THR A 76 -5.91 -1.03 -3.96
CA THR A 76 -5.46 -0.33 -5.18
C THR A 76 -3.96 -0.54 -5.43
N ARG A 77 -3.15 -0.51 -4.38
CA ARG A 77 -1.71 -0.83 -4.48
C ARG A 77 -1.46 -2.26 -4.95
N GLN A 78 -2.20 -3.25 -4.45
CA GLN A 78 -2.03 -4.65 -4.88
C GLN A 78 -2.44 -4.83 -6.35
N GLU A 79 -3.54 -4.19 -6.76
CA GLU A 79 -3.99 -4.18 -8.15
C GLU A 79 -2.94 -3.60 -9.08
N PHE A 80 -2.39 -2.43 -8.74
CA PHE A 80 -1.33 -1.81 -9.52
C PHE A 80 -0.09 -2.71 -9.64
N LYS A 81 0.37 -3.30 -8.52
CA LYS A 81 1.52 -4.22 -8.54
C LYS A 81 1.32 -5.41 -9.48
N ARG A 82 0.10 -5.95 -9.52
CA ARG A 82 -0.28 -7.04 -10.41
C ARG A 82 -0.27 -6.60 -11.88
N GLU A 83 -0.79 -5.41 -12.17
CA GLU A 83 -0.81 -4.84 -13.53
C GLU A 83 0.60 -4.64 -14.08
N VAL A 84 1.52 -4.08 -13.30
CA VAL A 84 2.92 -3.86 -13.74
C VAL A 84 3.80 -5.09 -13.59
N ARG A 85 3.23 -6.25 -13.23
CA ARG A 85 3.94 -7.53 -12.96
C ARG A 85 5.15 -7.35 -12.03
N ALA A 86 5.04 -6.47 -11.04
CA ALA A 86 6.09 -6.18 -10.06
C ALA A 86 5.99 -7.09 -8.81
N GLU A 87 5.37 -8.25 -8.94
CA GLU A 87 5.28 -9.23 -7.86
C GLU A 87 6.63 -9.91 -7.67
N VAL A 88 7.44 -9.38 -6.76
CA VAL A 88 8.58 -10.10 -6.20
C VAL A 88 8.11 -10.79 -4.92
N THR A 89 8.30 -12.10 -4.85
CA THR A 89 7.99 -12.93 -3.68
C THR A 89 9.01 -12.63 -2.58
N MET A 90 8.83 -11.53 -1.86
CA MET A 90 9.62 -11.19 -0.69
C MET A 90 9.04 -11.95 0.51
N ILE A 91 9.73 -13.01 0.96
CA ILE A 91 9.42 -13.66 2.23
C ILE A 91 9.89 -12.71 3.34
N ALA A 92 8.97 -11.90 3.87
CA ALA A 92 9.27 -11.05 5.01
C ALA A 92 9.13 -11.85 6.31
N SER A 93 10.17 -11.81 7.16
CA SER A 93 10.20 -12.44 8.49
C SER A 93 9.55 -11.61 9.59
N GLN A 94 8.77 -10.57 9.23
CA GLN A 94 8.09 -9.69 10.19
C GLN A 94 6.67 -10.18 10.47
N ALA A 95 6.15 -9.86 11.67
CA ALA A 95 4.77 -10.15 12.05
C ALA A 95 3.78 -9.63 10.99
N ASN A 96 2.70 -10.37 10.73
CA ASN A 96 1.75 -10.04 9.67
C ASN A 96 0.98 -8.77 10.00
N ASN A 97 0.76 -7.89 9.01
CA ASN A 97 -0.07 -6.70 9.20
C ASN A 97 -1.55 -7.06 8.99
N PRO A 98 -2.43 -6.99 10.01
CA PRO A 98 -3.83 -7.41 9.89
C PRO A 98 -4.60 -6.67 8.79
N LEU A 99 -4.26 -5.41 8.49
CA LEU A 99 -4.93 -4.61 7.47
C LEU A 99 -4.68 -5.13 6.05
N LYS A 100 -3.51 -5.73 5.80
CA LYS A 100 -3.16 -6.29 4.48
C LYS A 100 -3.92 -7.59 4.18
N PHE A 101 -4.50 -8.23 5.20
CA PHE A 101 -5.20 -9.52 5.09
C PHE A 101 -6.69 -9.41 5.44
N SER A 102 -7.19 -8.20 5.76
CA SER A 102 -8.59 -8.00 6.12
C SER A 102 -9.45 -7.85 4.87
N PRO A 103 -10.48 -8.68 4.67
CA PRO A 103 -11.37 -8.58 3.51
C PRO A 103 -12.37 -7.43 3.62
N THR A 104 -12.70 -6.98 4.83
CA THR A 104 -13.65 -5.89 5.07
C THR A 104 -13.18 -5.01 6.24
N VAL A 105 -13.76 -3.80 6.34
CA VAL A 105 -13.45 -2.87 7.43
C VAL A 105 -13.91 -3.41 8.79
N GLU A 106 -14.99 -4.18 8.85
CA GLU A 106 -15.48 -4.81 10.07
C GLU A 106 -14.46 -5.81 10.63
N VAL A 107 -13.86 -6.62 9.74
CA VAL A 107 -12.79 -7.56 10.13
C VAL A 107 -11.53 -6.81 10.57
N ALA A 108 -11.16 -5.73 9.87
CA ALA A 108 -10.01 -4.91 10.26
C ALA A 108 -10.22 -4.27 11.64
N LEU A 109 -11.37 -3.64 11.88
CA LEU A 109 -11.69 -3.01 13.17
C LEU A 109 -11.73 -4.03 14.31
N ALA A 110 -12.23 -5.25 14.06
CA ALA A 110 -12.18 -6.32 15.06
C ALA A 110 -10.74 -6.68 15.47
N HIS A 111 -9.78 -6.64 14.54
CA HIS A 111 -8.36 -6.84 14.87
C HIS A 111 -7.75 -5.63 15.57
N LEU A 112 -8.09 -4.41 15.16
CA LEU A 112 -7.51 -3.19 15.72
C LEU A 112 -8.02 -2.85 17.14
N LEU A 113 -9.29 -3.14 17.43
CA LEU A 113 -9.93 -2.82 18.71
C LEU A 113 -10.06 -4.03 19.65
N GLY A 114 -9.90 -5.24 19.13
CA GLY A 114 -9.97 -6.47 19.90
C GLY A 114 -8.69 -6.79 20.67
N PRO A 115 -8.63 -7.93 21.38
CA PRO A 115 -7.49 -8.35 22.20
C PRO A 115 -6.21 -8.70 21.39
N GLY A 116 -6.20 -8.47 20.08
CA GLY A 116 -5.15 -8.88 19.16
C GLY A 116 -5.21 -10.38 18.82
N VAL A 117 -4.56 -10.75 17.71
CA VAL A 117 -4.49 -12.13 17.21
C VAL A 117 -3.03 -12.54 17.10
N ARG A 118 -2.68 -13.73 17.64
CA ARG A 118 -1.31 -14.25 17.61
C ARG A 118 -0.79 -14.32 16.17
N GLY A 119 0.41 -13.80 15.94
CA GLY A 119 1.06 -13.75 14.63
C GLY A 119 0.79 -12.48 13.82
N PHE A 120 -0.13 -11.63 14.28
CA PHE A 120 -0.31 -10.28 13.75
C PHE A 120 0.39 -9.24 14.63
N MET A 121 0.82 -8.15 14.02
CA MET A 121 1.40 -7.02 14.74
C MET A 121 0.31 -6.22 15.52
N PRO A 122 0.70 -5.48 16.58
CA PRO A 122 -0.23 -4.62 17.32
C PRO A 122 -0.89 -3.53 16.46
N PRO A 123 -2.07 -3.02 16.85
CA PRO A 123 -2.85 -2.07 16.05
C PRO A 123 -2.10 -0.81 15.62
N GLU A 124 -1.33 -0.19 16.52
CA GLU A 124 -0.58 1.04 16.23
C GLU A 124 0.56 0.77 15.25
N ALA A 125 1.20 -0.39 15.36
CA ALA A 125 2.23 -0.84 14.43
C ALA A 125 1.63 -1.16 13.06
N ALA A 126 0.46 -1.80 13.02
CA ALA A 126 -0.28 -2.12 11.79
C ALA A 126 -0.63 -0.88 10.97
N MET A 127 -1.16 0.16 11.61
CA MET A 127 -1.47 1.42 10.93
C MET A 127 -0.21 2.11 10.39
N LYS A 128 0.86 2.19 11.20
CA LYS A 128 2.14 2.79 10.78
C LYS A 128 2.78 2.04 9.61
N ASP A 129 2.82 0.71 9.68
CA ASP A 129 3.33 -0.16 8.63
C ASP A 129 2.54 0.03 7.32
N ALA A 130 1.20 0.06 7.39
CA ALA A 130 0.35 0.29 6.22
C ALA A 130 0.64 1.65 5.56
N TYR A 131 0.71 2.74 6.34
CA TYR A 131 0.99 4.07 5.78
C TYR A 131 2.42 4.20 5.26
N ASN A 132 3.41 3.58 5.90
CA ASN A 132 4.78 3.56 5.41
C ASN A 132 4.88 2.82 4.07
N ASP A 133 4.19 1.69 3.94
CA ASP A 133 4.12 0.94 2.69
C ASP A 133 3.43 1.73 1.58
N LEU A 134 2.32 2.40 1.89
CA LEU A 134 1.58 3.23 0.93
C LEU A 134 2.43 4.42 0.44
N ARG A 135 3.08 5.14 1.35
CA ARG A 135 3.97 6.27 1.00
C ARG A 135 5.19 5.82 0.19
N SER A 136 5.82 4.73 0.60
CA SER A 136 6.97 4.16 -0.12
C SER A 136 6.56 3.72 -1.53
N HIS A 137 5.36 3.14 -1.66
CA HIS A 137 4.81 2.77 -2.95
C HIS A 137 4.53 3.99 -3.83
N GLN A 138 3.89 5.04 -3.31
CA GLN A 138 3.63 6.27 -4.07
C GLN A 138 4.93 6.88 -4.60
N PHE A 139 5.97 6.96 -3.77
CA PHE A 139 7.28 7.41 -4.21
C PHE A 139 7.89 6.47 -5.26
N GLY A 140 7.79 5.16 -5.04
CA GLY A 140 8.28 4.14 -5.98
C GLY A 140 7.60 4.21 -7.35
N VAL A 141 6.30 4.50 -7.41
CA VAL A 141 5.58 4.71 -8.69
C VAL A 141 6.15 5.90 -9.46
N MET A 142 6.40 7.02 -8.78
CA MET A 142 6.98 8.21 -9.42
C MET A 142 8.38 7.95 -9.97
N VAL A 143 9.25 7.34 -9.16
CA VAL A 143 10.61 6.97 -9.58
C VAL A 143 10.58 5.95 -10.72
N GLY A 144 9.73 4.93 -10.60
CA GLY A 144 9.57 3.88 -11.60
C GLY A 144 9.08 4.43 -12.95
N MET A 145 8.11 5.35 -12.94
CA MET A 145 7.60 5.98 -14.15
C MET A 145 8.65 6.87 -14.82
N ARG A 146 9.44 7.62 -14.03
CA ARG A 146 10.61 8.37 -14.56
C ARG A 146 11.62 7.46 -15.24
N ALA A 147 11.99 6.36 -14.58
CA ALA A 147 12.92 5.40 -15.13
C ALA A 147 12.36 4.72 -16.41
N ALA A 148 11.07 4.38 -16.42
CA ALA A 148 10.42 3.77 -17.58
C ALA A 148 10.42 4.72 -18.79
N LEU A 149 10.11 6.00 -18.59
CA LEU A 149 10.14 6.99 -19.68
C LEU A 149 11.56 7.20 -20.22
N ALA A 150 12.55 7.38 -19.34
CA ALA A 150 13.95 7.50 -19.74
C ALA A 150 14.41 6.28 -20.55
N HIS A 151 14.01 5.07 -20.13
CA HIS A 151 14.30 3.84 -20.85
C HIS A 151 13.64 3.79 -22.24
N VAL A 152 12.38 4.25 -22.37
CA VAL A 152 11.70 4.36 -23.67
C VAL A 152 12.48 5.32 -24.57
N ILE A 153 12.80 6.52 -24.10
CA ILE A 153 13.57 7.51 -24.87
C ILE A 153 14.86 6.86 -25.37
N ALA A 154 15.68 6.30 -24.48
CA ALA A 154 16.94 5.65 -24.84
C ALA A 154 16.78 4.52 -25.88
N ARG A 155 15.70 3.72 -25.80
CA ARG A 155 15.45 2.62 -26.74
C ARG A 155 15.08 3.09 -28.15
N PHE A 156 14.59 4.32 -28.29
CA PHE A 156 14.27 4.99 -29.55
C PHE A 156 15.41 5.88 -30.07
N ALA A 157 16.61 5.82 -29.46
CA ALA A 157 17.78 6.52 -29.96
C ALA A 157 18.08 6.15 -31.42
N PRO A 158 18.47 7.11 -32.27
CA PRO A 158 18.80 6.86 -33.68
C PRO A 158 19.75 5.68 -33.86
N ASP A 159 20.84 5.63 -33.08
CA ASP A 159 21.82 4.54 -33.13
C ASP A 159 21.20 3.17 -32.78
N GLU A 160 20.29 3.11 -31.81
CA GLU A 160 19.59 1.89 -31.41
C GLU A 160 18.56 1.44 -32.47
N LEU A 161 17.97 2.39 -33.19
CA LEU A 161 17.10 2.11 -34.33
C LEU A 161 17.90 1.64 -35.55
N GLU A 162 19.02 2.28 -35.86
CA GLU A 162 19.92 1.89 -36.95
C GLU A 162 20.43 0.46 -36.75
N LYS A 163 20.90 0.11 -35.56
CA LYS A 163 21.31 -1.27 -35.23
C LYS A 163 20.20 -2.29 -35.50
N LYS A 164 18.94 -1.98 -35.13
CA LYS A 164 17.79 -2.88 -35.34
C LYS A 164 17.37 -2.97 -36.80
N ILE A 165 17.44 -1.87 -37.54
CA ILE A 165 17.09 -1.81 -38.96
C ILE A 165 18.17 -2.53 -39.79
N ALA A 166 19.44 -2.27 -39.53
CA ALA A 166 20.56 -2.96 -40.17
C ALA A 166 20.52 -4.48 -39.93
N ALA A 167 20.15 -4.91 -38.71
CA ALA A 167 19.96 -6.33 -38.40
C ALA A 167 18.79 -6.99 -39.15
N LYS A 168 17.77 -6.22 -39.55
CA LYS A 168 16.64 -6.71 -40.37
C LYS A 168 16.88 -6.58 -41.87
N SER A 169 17.75 -5.67 -42.30
CA SER A 169 17.89 -5.23 -43.69
C SER A 169 19.16 -5.74 -44.36
N ALA A 170 19.56 -6.99 -44.08
CA ALA A 170 20.61 -7.67 -44.86
C ALA A 170 20.22 -7.89 -46.34
N LEU A 171 19.02 -7.47 -46.78
CA LEU A 171 18.49 -7.75 -48.13
C LEU A 171 18.03 -6.55 -48.96
N ASP A 172 17.79 -5.35 -48.42
CA ASP A 172 17.23 -4.24 -49.21
C ASP A 172 18.12 -3.00 -49.21
N SER A 173 19.20 -3.05 -50.00
CA SER A 173 20.01 -1.88 -50.32
C SER A 173 19.72 -1.37 -51.73
N LEU A 174 18.66 -0.59 -51.92
CA LEU A 174 18.57 0.33 -53.05
C LEU A 174 17.93 1.67 -52.64
N PHE A 175 18.77 2.70 -52.67
CA PHE A 175 18.56 4.03 -52.14
C PHE A 175 17.57 4.87 -52.96
N ALA A 176 16.67 5.59 -52.26
CA ALA A 176 16.04 6.82 -52.74
C ALA A 176 16.70 8.01 -52.01
N ALA A 177 17.71 8.60 -52.64
CA ALA A 177 18.97 8.97 -51.97
C ALA A 177 19.14 10.42 -51.46
N ASN A 178 18.10 11.24 -51.30
CA ASN A 178 18.34 12.60 -50.76
C ASN A 178 17.27 13.08 -49.78
N ARG A 179 15.98 12.87 -50.10
CA ARG A 179 14.89 13.26 -49.20
C ARG A 179 14.85 12.43 -47.92
N LYS A 180 15.13 11.12 -47.99
CA LYS A 180 15.16 10.23 -46.81
C LYS A 180 16.33 10.54 -45.88
N ALA A 181 17.51 10.82 -46.44
CA ALA A 181 18.69 11.24 -45.66
C ALA A 181 18.42 12.54 -44.90
N LYS A 182 17.89 13.56 -45.58
CA LYS A 182 17.54 14.83 -44.92
C LYS A 182 16.48 14.69 -43.82
N LEU A 183 15.49 13.81 -44.01
CA LEU A 183 14.50 13.51 -42.97
C LEU A 183 15.11 12.75 -41.78
N TRP A 184 16.12 11.92 -42.03
CA TRP A 184 16.87 11.24 -40.98
C TRP A 184 17.69 12.22 -40.14
N ASP A 185 18.42 13.14 -40.79
CA ASP A 185 19.17 14.19 -40.09
C ASP A 185 18.25 15.07 -39.22
N GLN A 186 17.06 15.42 -39.73
CA GLN A 186 16.05 16.16 -38.98
C GLN A 186 15.52 15.36 -37.79
N PHE A 187 15.29 14.06 -37.95
CA PHE A 187 14.87 13.18 -36.86
C PHE A 187 15.93 13.11 -35.76
N MET A 188 17.21 12.93 -36.11
CA MET A 188 18.31 12.90 -35.14
C MET A 188 18.39 14.20 -34.34
N ALA A 189 18.29 15.36 -35.01
CA ALA A 189 18.28 16.66 -34.35
C ALA A 189 17.08 16.84 -33.40
N LEU A 190 15.88 16.44 -33.84
CA LEU A 190 14.66 16.52 -33.01
C LEU A 190 14.77 15.60 -31.78
N TYR A 191 15.25 14.37 -31.99
CA TYR A 191 15.44 13.39 -30.93
C TYR A 191 16.46 13.87 -29.90
N GLY A 192 17.59 14.42 -30.34
CA GLY A 192 18.62 14.97 -29.44
C GLY A 192 18.07 16.06 -28.52
N GLY A 193 17.20 16.93 -29.05
CA GLY A 193 16.49 17.93 -28.24
C GLY A 193 15.58 17.31 -27.17
N ILE A 194 14.76 16.33 -27.56
CA ILE A 194 13.83 15.62 -26.64
C ILE A 194 14.61 14.85 -25.56
N ALA A 195 15.69 14.17 -25.95
CA ALA A 195 16.53 13.41 -25.03
C ALA A 195 17.22 14.32 -24.00
N THR A 196 17.77 15.45 -24.45
CA THR A 196 18.38 16.46 -23.58
C THR A 196 17.35 17.06 -22.63
N GLU A 197 16.16 17.43 -23.12
CA GLU A 197 15.09 17.96 -22.26
C GLU A 197 14.64 16.93 -21.21
N ALA A 198 14.60 15.63 -21.55
CA ALA A 198 14.25 14.57 -20.61
C ALA A 198 15.34 14.29 -19.55
N GLU A 199 16.62 14.51 -19.89
CA GLU A 199 17.76 14.37 -18.96
C GLU A 199 17.92 15.60 -18.05
N ASP A 200 17.90 16.80 -18.62
CA ASP A 200 18.18 18.06 -17.92
C ASP A 200 16.97 18.63 -17.17
N ASP A 201 15.76 18.47 -17.69
CA ASP A 201 14.51 18.91 -17.03
C ASP A 201 13.35 17.94 -17.28
N PHE A 202 13.43 16.80 -16.61
CA PHE A 202 12.31 15.84 -16.56
C PHE A 202 10.99 16.52 -16.15
N HIS A 203 11.02 17.60 -15.36
CA HIS A 203 9.82 18.32 -14.95
C HIS A 203 9.17 19.11 -16.10
N SER A 204 9.91 19.64 -17.08
CA SER A 204 9.34 20.38 -18.22
C SER A 204 8.51 19.47 -19.14
N LEU A 205 9.10 18.37 -19.61
CA LEU A 205 8.47 17.49 -20.60
C LEU A 205 7.42 16.56 -19.95
N PHE A 206 7.82 15.84 -18.91
CA PHE A 206 6.94 14.88 -18.24
C PHE A 206 5.91 15.60 -17.35
N GLY A 207 6.29 16.68 -16.67
CA GLY A 207 5.41 17.37 -15.73
C GLY A 207 4.16 17.95 -16.39
N LYS A 208 4.26 18.52 -17.60
CA LYS A 208 3.10 19.05 -18.34
C LYS A 208 2.13 17.93 -18.75
N ALA A 209 2.64 16.87 -19.38
CA ALA A 209 1.82 15.75 -19.82
C ALA A 209 1.19 15.00 -18.63
N PHE A 210 1.95 14.83 -17.55
CA PHE A 210 1.45 14.25 -16.31
C PHE A 210 0.35 15.10 -15.68
N LEU A 211 0.53 16.42 -15.58
CA LEU A 211 -0.45 17.33 -15.01
C LEU A 211 -1.77 17.28 -15.79
N GLN A 212 -1.70 17.34 -17.13
CA GLN A 212 -2.89 17.23 -17.97
C GLN A 212 -3.65 15.91 -17.72
N ALA A 213 -2.95 14.77 -17.76
CA ALA A 213 -3.59 13.47 -17.52
C ALA A 213 -4.15 13.34 -16.10
N TYR A 214 -3.46 13.92 -15.10
CA TYR A 214 -3.92 13.97 -13.72
C TYR A 214 -5.21 14.78 -13.58
N GLU A 215 -5.26 15.97 -14.18
CA GLU A 215 -6.45 16.85 -14.15
C GLU A 215 -7.65 16.18 -14.83
N GLU A 216 -7.46 15.61 -16.03
CA GLU A 216 -8.51 14.88 -16.75
C GLU A 216 -9.08 13.72 -15.91
N GLN A 217 -8.22 12.97 -15.20
CA GLN A 217 -8.66 11.87 -14.35
C GLN A 217 -9.41 12.37 -13.11
N MET A 218 -8.98 13.48 -12.50
CA MET A 218 -9.67 14.09 -11.36
C MET A 218 -11.05 14.64 -11.74
N GLU A 219 -11.19 15.21 -12.93
CA GLU A 219 -12.49 15.64 -13.45
C GLU A 219 -13.43 14.45 -13.66
N ARG A 220 -12.95 13.36 -14.25
CA ARG A 220 -13.75 12.13 -14.43
C ARG A 220 -14.28 11.60 -13.10
N LEU A 221 -13.44 11.52 -12.08
CA LEU A 221 -13.84 11.05 -10.74
C LEU A 221 -14.87 11.96 -10.09
N LYS A 222 -14.75 13.29 -10.24
CA LYS A 222 -15.75 14.25 -9.75
C LYS A 222 -17.09 14.16 -10.50
N SER A 223 -17.05 13.85 -11.80
CA SER A 223 -18.25 13.73 -12.65
C SER A 223 -18.96 12.39 -12.57
N GLY A 224 -18.28 11.35 -12.07
CA GLY A 224 -18.81 10.00 -11.86
C GLY A 224 -19.32 9.73 -10.44
N GLN A 225 -19.28 10.74 -9.56
CA GLN A 225 -19.97 10.79 -8.26
C GLN A 225 -21.28 11.55 -8.40
#